data_AF-A0A1M6SY21-F1
#
_entry.id   AF-A0A1M6SY21-F1
#
_cell.length_a   1.000
_cell.length_b   1.000
_cell.length_c   1.000
_cell.angle_alpha   90.00
_cell.angle_beta   90.00
_cell.angle_gamma   90.00
#
_symmetry.space_group_name_H-M   'P 1'
#
loop_
_entity.id
_entity.type
_entity.pdbx_description
1 polymer ?
#
loop_
_entity_poly.entity_id
_entity_poly.type
_entity_poly.pdbx_seq_one_letter_code
_entity_poly.pdbx_strand_id
1 'polypeptide(L)'
;MAMITCVATSFAQKKLVLYFSENGTTKTVAEEIQKQVGADIEAVEAIEAYTGDFQATVQRGNKERESGQWPAIKPLKKKIADYDVIFLGYPIWYGTYANPMVTLIKEQDFAGKTIVPFCTFGSGGLNTSSADLKKALPKAKIEKGYGIRTARVAKAAKELNRFLIENGYKKGSVEKLADYSEQKPVTAAEKALFDEACSSYQFPLGTPETVGKRATADGTDYKFSVKSRGMDGKEATSTIYVTVEKGAKAEFTEVVR
;
A
#
# COMPACT_ATOMS: atom_id res chain seq x y z
N MET A 1 -28.89 1.31 5.01
CA MET A 1 -27.51 0.78 4.89
C MET A 1 -26.77 1.03 6.20
N ALA A 2 -25.95 0.09 6.67
CA ALA A 2 -25.18 0.28 7.90
C ALA A 2 -24.00 1.24 7.65
N MET A 3 -23.84 2.23 8.52
CA MET A 3 -22.74 3.19 8.46
C MET A 3 -21.62 2.80 9.43
N ILE A 4 -20.37 2.97 9.00
CA ILE A 4 -19.22 2.98 9.91
C ILE A 4 -18.99 4.44 10.31
N THR A 5 -19.31 4.77 11.55
CA THR A 5 -19.10 6.11 12.10
C THR A 5 -17.92 6.08 13.06
N CYS A 6 -16.85 6.79 12.71
CA CYS A 6 -15.77 7.04 13.68
C CYS A 6 -16.13 8.24 14.54
N VAL A 7 -16.55 7.98 15.78
CA VAL A 7 -16.63 8.99 16.84
C VAL A 7 -15.27 9.02 17.52
N ALA A 8 -14.39 9.95 17.12
CA ALA A 8 -13.02 9.97 17.64
C ALA A 8 -13.03 10.03 19.17
N THR A 9 -12.48 9.00 19.80
CA THR A 9 -12.41 8.88 21.26
C THR A 9 -10.95 8.96 21.69
N SER A 10 -10.68 9.96 22.55
CA SER A 10 -9.45 10.26 23.30
C SER A 10 -8.33 11.04 22.59
N PHE A 11 -7.73 11.95 23.38
CA PHE A 11 -6.65 12.94 23.17
C PHE A 11 -6.01 13.02 21.78
N ALA A 12 -5.96 14.23 21.21
CA ALA A 12 -5.43 14.51 19.88
C ALA A 12 -4.00 13.96 19.69
N GLN A 13 -3.89 12.72 19.20
CA GLN A 13 -2.62 12.06 18.90
C GLN A 13 -1.85 12.91 17.89
N LYS A 14 -0.58 13.18 18.19
CA LYS A 14 0.28 13.94 17.28
C LYS A 14 0.76 12.99 16.18
N LYS A 15 0.47 13.35 14.92
CA LYS A 15 0.69 12.49 13.74
C LYS A 15 1.82 13.04 12.89
N LEU A 16 2.67 12.14 12.39
CA LEU A 16 3.68 12.43 11.38
C LEU A 16 3.47 11.55 10.16
N VAL A 17 3.49 12.14 8.97
CA VAL A 17 3.65 11.42 7.70
C VAL A 17 5.14 11.44 7.36
N LEU A 18 5.80 10.30 7.46
CA LEU A 18 7.23 10.15 7.18
C LEU A 18 7.38 9.24 5.96
N TYR A 19 7.96 9.72 4.87
CA TYR A 19 7.93 8.97 3.62
C TYR A 19 9.19 9.11 2.76
N PHE A 20 9.56 8.04 2.05
CA PHE A 20 10.48 8.13 0.91
C PHE A 20 9.70 8.13 -0.41
N SER A 21 10.12 8.93 -1.37
CA SER A 21 9.54 8.96 -2.72
C SER A 21 10.60 9.25 -3.76
N GLU A 22 10.84 8.31 -4.67
CA GLU A 22 11.84 8.47 -5.73
C GLU A 22 11.33 9.38 -6.86
N ASN A 23 10.17 9.10 -7.45
CA ASN A 23 9.59 9.86 -8.56
C ASN A 23 8.35 10.71 -8.19
N GLY A 24 8.15 10.99 -6.90
CA GLY A 24 7.00 11.77 -6.41
C GLY A 24 5.66 11.02 -6.25
N THR A 25 5.50 9.78 -6.72
CA THR A 25 4.21 9.05 -6.57
C THR A 25 3.83 8.87 -5.09
N THR A 26 4.77 8.42 -4.25
CA THR A 26 4.53 8.25 -2.81
C THR A 26 4.34 9.60 -2.12
N LYS A 27 5.02 10.64 -2.58
CA LYS A 27 4.82 12.01 -2.10
C LYS A 27 3.36 12.46 -2.28
N THR A 28 2.75 12.20 -3.44
CA THR A 28 1.34 12.53 -3.69
C THR A 28 0.40 11.87 -2.67
N VAL A 29 0.65 10.59 -2.34
CA VAL A 29 -0.13 9.87 -1.31
C VAL A 29 0.13 10.45 0.08
N ALA A 30 1.39 10.77 0.40
CA ALA A 30 1.79 11.35 1.68
C ALA A 30 1.13 12.72 1.94
N GLU A 31 1.15 13.60 0.94
CA GLU A 31 0.52 14.93 0.99
C GLU A 31 -1.00 14.81 1.14
N GLU A 32 -1.63 13.82 0.50
CA GLU A 32 -3.06 13.58 0.66
C GLU A 32 -3.41 13.09 2.08
N ILE A 33 -2.61 12.18 2.66
CA ILE A 33 -2.78 11.79 4.07
C ILE A 33 -2.63 13.02 4.98
N GLN A 34 -1.54 13.78 4.82
CA GLN A 34 -1.26 14.98 5.60
C GLN A 34 -2.45 15.94 5.58
N LYS A 35 -2.95 16.27 4.39
CA LYS A 35 -4.12 17.13 4.18
C LYS A 35 -5.36 16.61 4.90
N GLN A 36 -5.61 15.31 4.85
CA GLN A 36 -6.84 14.72 5.41
C GLN A 36 -6.84 14.53 6.93
N VAL A 37 -5.66 14.38 7.56
CA VAL A 37 -5.56 14.17 9.02
C VAL A 37 -4.93 15.34 9.78
N GLY A 38 -4.44 16.37 9.09
CA GLY A 38 -3.75 17.52 9.70
C GLY A 38 -2.44 17.13 10.38
N ALA A 39 -1.70 16.17 9.79
CA ALA A 39 -0.42 15.70 10.33
C ALA A 39 0.74 16.62 9.94
N ASP A 40 1.83 16.55 10.69
CA ASP A 40 3.13 16.98 10.18
C ASP A 40 3.57 16.04 9.04
N ILE A 41 4.43 16.53 8.15
CA ILE A 41 4.99 15.74 7.05
C ILE A 41 6.50 15.95 6.95
N GLU A 42 7.22 14.88 6.68
CA GLU A 42 8.65 14.91 6.39
C GLU A 42 9.03 13.86 5.33
N ALA A 43 9.83 14.28 4.36
CA ALA A 43 10.43 13.38 3.39
C ALA A 43 11.73 12.81 3.93
N VAL A 44 11.90 11.50 3.80
CA VAL A 44 13.17 10.79 3.97
C VAL A 44 13.96 10.96 2.69
N GLU A 45 15.15 11.53 2.77
CA GLU A 45 16.00 11.81 1.61
C GLU A 45 17.30 11.00 1.73
N ALA A 46 17.68 10.27 0.68
CA ALA A 46 19.03 9.72 0.59
C ALA A 46 20.03 10.87 0.44
N ILE A 47 21.21 10.76 1.08
CA ILE A 47 22.30 11.74 0.91
C ILE A 47 22.72 11.77 -0.56
N GLU A 48 22.96 10.60 -1.13
CA GLU A 48 23.15 10.42 -2.57
C GLU A 48 21.79 10.14 -3.22
N ALA A 49 21.25 11.13 -3.92
CA ALA A 49 19.97 10.99 -4.61
C ALA A 49 20.00 9.86 -5.66
N TYR A 50 18.88 9.17 -5.86
CA TYR A 50 18.72 8.27 -7.00
C TYR A 50 18.56 9.13 -8.25
N THR A 51 19.55 9.10 -9.14
CA THR A 51 19.59 9.88 -10.37
C THR A 51 19.60 8.95 -11.58
N GLY A 52 19.22 9.48 -12.74
CA GLY A 52 19.12 8.71 -13.99
C GLY A 52 17.69 8.19 -14.24
N ASP A 53 17.59 7.17 -15.07
CA ASP A 53 16.31 6.56 -15.43
C ASP A 53 15.93 5.41 -14.49
N PHE A 54 14.81 4.75 -14.80
CA PHE A 54 14.35 3.59 -14.06
C PHE A 54 15.41 2.48 -13.96
N GLN A 55 16.18 2.23 -15.04
CA GLN A 55 17.19 1.19 -15.04
C GLN A 55 18.37 1.53 -14.14
N ALA A 56 18.81 2.78 -14.13
CA ALA A 56 19.83 3.25 -13.20
C ALA A 56 19.41 3.04 -11.73
N THR A 57 18.15 3.35 -11.41
CA THR A 57 17.58 3.11 -10.07
C THR A 57 17.53 1.62 -9.73
N VAL A 58 17.11 0.77 -10.67
CA VAL A 58 17.10 -0.70 -10.48
C VAL A 58 18.52 -1.22 -10.22
N GLN A 59 19.50 -0.83 -11.04
CA GLN A 59 20.89 -1.27 -10.89
C GLN A 59 21.47 -0.86 -9.54
N ARG A 60 21.31 0.40 -9.15
CA ARG A 60 21.76 0.89 -7.83
C ARG A 60 21.05 0.14 -6.70
N GLY A 61 19.73 0.01 -6.77
CA GLY A 61 18.93 -0.65 -5.74
C GLY A 61 19.29 -2.13 -5.56
N ASN A 62 19.64 -2.83 -6.64
CA ASN A 62 20.14 -4.21 -6.58
C ASN A 62 21.52 -4.28 -5.90
N LYS A 63 22.46 -3.41 -6.32
CA LYS A 63 23.81 -3.36 -5.73
C LYS A 63 23.78 -3.11 -4.21
N GLU A 64 22.96 -2.17 -3.76
CA GLU A 64 22.75 -1.87 -2.34
C GLU A 64 22.22 -3.11 -1.59
N ARG A 65 21.25 -3.81 -2.17
CA ARG A 65 20.66 -5.01 -1.57
C ARG A 65 21.65 -6.18 -1.50
N GLU A 66 22.36 -6.46 -2.59
CA GLU A 66 23.31 -7.57 -2.69
C GLU A 66 24.53 -7.38 -1.78
N SER A 67 25.01 -6.14 -1.66
CA SER A 67 26.12 -5.82 -0.76
C SER A 67 25.70 -5.65 0.71
N GLY A 68 24.40 -5.46 0.97
CA GLY A 68 23.89 -5.09 2.30
C GLY A 68 24.28 -3.68 2.75
N GLN A 69 24.84 -2.87 1.85
CA GLN A 69 25.21 -1.47 2.09
C GLN A 69 24.04 -0.56 1.73
N TRP A 70 23.30 -0.14 2.75
CA TRP A 70 22.11 0.70 2.59
C TRP A 70 22.49 2.18 2.41
N PRO A 71 21.73 2.93 1.59
CA PRO A 71 22.03 4.34 1.36
C PRO A 71 21.89 5.14 2.65
N ALA A 72 22.88 5.99 2.95
CA ALA A 72 22.76 6.95 4.04
C ALA A 72 21.64 7.95 3.76
N ILE A 73 20.93 8.36 4.81
CA ILE A 73 19.84 9.34 4.71
C ILE A 73 20.24 10.67 5.35
N LYS A 74 19.66 11.76 4.88
CA LYS A 74 19.79 13.06 5.56
C LYS A 74 19.14 12.96 6.95
N PRO A 75 19.68 13.66 7.97
CA PRO A 75 19.06 13.69 9.30
C PRO A 75 17.62 14.19 9.23
N LEU A 76 16.74 13.56 10.00
CA LEU A 76 15.37 14.05 10.17
C LEU A 76 15.36 15.38 10.91
N LYS A 77 14.50 16.29 10.46
CA LYS A 77 14.19 17.56 11.10
C LYS A 77 13.16 17.37 12.21
N LYS A 78 12.23 16.43 12.06
CA LYS A 78 11.24 16.07 13.08
C LYS A 78 11.78 14.96 13.97
N LYS A 79 11.52 15.06 15.28
CA LYS A 79 11.87 14.02 16.25
C LYS A 79 10.73 13.01 16.35
N ILE A 80 10.97 11.76 16.00
CA ILE A 80 9.94 10.69 16.08
C ILE A 80 9.35 10.55 17.49
N ALA A 81 10.15 10.83 18.52
CA ALA A 81 9.71 10.82 19.91
C ALA A 81 8.48 11.72 20.18
N ASP A 82 8.33 12.83 19.43
CA ASP A 82 7.27 13.82 19.63
C ASP A 82 5.91 13.38 19.06
N TYR A 83 5.82 12.22 18.40
CA TYR A 83 4.62 11.75 17.72
C TYR A 83 4.13 10.43 18.31
N ASP A 84 2.82 10.21 18.24
CA ASP A 84 2.18 8.96 18.69
C ASP A 84 1.96 8.01 17.51
N VAL A 85 1.60 8.58 16.35
CA VAL A 85 1.25 7.86 15.12
C VAL A 85 2.16 8.32 13.99
N ILE A 86 2.83 7.36 13.35
CA ILE A 86 3.64 7.58 12.17
C ILE A 86 2.98 6.88 10.98
N PHE A 87 2.52 7.67 10.00
CA PHE A 87 2.21 7.15 8.67
C PHE A 87 3.52 6.96 7.92
N LEU A 88 3.94 5.71 7.72
CA LEU A 88 5.26 5.38 7.16
C LEU A 88 5.13 5.00 5.68
N GLY A 89 5.62 5.88 4.81
CA GLY A 89 5.38 5.83 3.37
C GLY A 89 6.58 5.40 2.53
N TYR A 90 6.37 4.50 1.56
CA TYR A 90 7.44 4.07 0.66
C TYR A 90 6.94 3.46 -0.66
N PRO A 91 7.69 3.58 -1.77
CA PRO A 91 7.47 2.72 -2.92
C PRO A 91 7.89 1.27 -2.59
N ILE A 92 7.22 0.29 -3.21
CA ILE A 92 7.61 -1.11 -3.13
C ILE A 92 8.75 -1.39 -4.11
N TRP A 93 9.91 -1.75 -3.58
CA TRP A 93 11.08 -2.23 -4.32
C TRP A 93 11.38 -3.67 -3.92
N TYR A 94 11.52 -4.55 -4.91
CA TYR A 94 11.85 -5.97 -4.69
C TYR A 94 10.92 -6.70 -3.70
N GLY A 95 9.64 -6.33 -3.70
CA GLY A 95 8.61 -6.93 -2.85
C GLY A 95 8.51 -6.36 -1.44
N THR A 96 9.33 -5.38 -1.07
CA THR A 96 9.28 -4.74 0.25
C THR A 96 9.52 -3.22 0.18
N TYR A 97 9.67 -2.54 1.31
CA TYR A 97 9.94 -1.09 1.37
C TYR A 97 11.29 -0.72 0.72
N ALA A 98 11.35 0.45 0.09
CA ALA A 98 12.55 0.94 -0.59
C ALA A 98 13.79 1.06 0.32
N ASN A 99 14.98 0.94 -0.28
CA ASN A 99 16.26 0.84 0.43
C ASN A 99 16.53 1.97 1.45
N PRO A 100 16.23 3.26 1.19
CA PRO A 100 16.40 4.32 2.20
C PRO A 100 15.59 4.11 3.48
N MET A 101 14.48 3.39 3.39
CA MET A 101 13.69 3.05 4.58
C MET A 101 14.38 2.02 5.46
N VAL A 102 15.25 1.16 4.89
CA VAL A 102 16.05 0.23 5.69
C VAL A 102 16.96 0.99 6.64
N THR A 103 17.63 2.04 6.15
CA THR A 103 18.47 2.94 6.94
C THR A 103 17.65 3.65 8.01
N LEU A 104 16.53 4.26 7.63
CA LEU A 104 15.63 4.94 8.56
C LEU A 104 15.19 4.03 9.72
N ILE A 105 14.74 2.81 9.41
CA ILE A 105 14.26 1.82 10.39
C ILE A 105 15.37 1.40 11.35
N LYS A 106 16.63 1.37 10.90
CA LYS A 106 17.79 1.02 11.72
C LYS A 106 18.26 2.17 12.61
N GLU A 107 18.18 3.40 12.12
CA GLU A 107 18.74 4.57 12.79
C GLU A 107 17.78 5.27 13.75
N GLN A 108 16.47 5.05 13.60
CA GLN A 108 15.46 5.74 14.39
C GLN A 108 14.75 4.79 15.37
N ASP A 109 14.38 5.32 16.54
CA ASP A 109 13.62 4.57 17.54
C ASP A 109 12.10 4.75 17.35
N PHE A 110 11.43 3.67 16.98
CA PHE A 110 9.98 3.59 16.84
C PHE A 110 9.30 2.85 18.01
N ALA A 111 10.01 2.55 19.10
CA ALA A 111 9.44 1.83 20.24
C ALA A 111 8.23 2.58 20.83
N GLY A 112 7.15 1.84 21.09
CA GLY A 112 5.90 2.39 21.63
C GLY A 112 5.08 3.23 20.64
N LYS A 113 5.56 3.44 19.41
CA LYS A 113 4.84 4.21 18.38
C LYS A 113 3.82 3.33 17.66
N THR A 114 2.75 3.96 17.20
CA THR A 114 1.82 3.34 16.25
C THR A 114 2.29 3.63 14.83
N ILE A 115 2.56 2.60 14.04
CA ILE A 115 3.02 2.73 12.65
C ILE A 115 1.90 2.30 11.72
N VAL A 116 1.49 3.20 10.84
CA VAL A 116 0.51 2.96 9.79
C VAL A 116 1.25 2.95 8.46
N PRO A 117 1.64 1.78 7.93
CA PRO A 117 2.38 1.74 6.68
C PRO A 117 1.50 2.19 5.52
N PHE A 118 2.08 2.90 4.56
CA PHE A 118 1.46 3.07 3.27
C PHE A 118 2.47 2.88 2.14
N CYS A 119 2.03 2.33 1.03
CA CYS A 119 2.92 2.08 -0.09
C CYS A 119 2.32 2.38 -1.45
N THR A 120 3.18 2.80 -2.36
CA THR A 120 2.88 2.84 -3.80
C THR A 120 3.57 1.68 -4.49
N PHE A 121 2.93 1.08 -5.50
CA PHE A 121 3.52 -0.07 -6.16
C PHE A 121 3.13 -0.22 -7.63
N GLY A 122 4.09 -0.65 -8.45
CA GLY A 122 3.79 -1.28 -9.73
C GLY A 122 3.33 -2.72 -9.55
N SER A 123 3.96 -3.44 -8.60
CA SER A 123 3.72 -4.84 -8.25
C SER A 123 4.07 -5.15 -6.78
N GLY A 124 3.66 -6.31 -6.28
CA GLY A 124 4.03 -6.81 -4.94
C GLY A 124 3.05 -6.42 -3.83
N GLY A 125 2.56 -5.17 -3.82
CA GLY A 125 1.57 -4.73 -2.84
C GLY A 125 2.12 -4.56 -1.41
N LEU A 126 1.23 -4.33 -0.46
CA LEU A 126 1.58 -3.92 0.91
C LEU A 126 1.97 -5.09 1.82
N ASN A 127 1.40 -6.28 1.62
CA ASN A 127 1.42 -7.36 2.62
C ASN A 127 2.81 -7.79 3.06
N THR A 128 3.70 -8.11 2.10
CA THR A 128 5.08 -8.51 2.40
C THR A 128 5.82 -7.40 3.15
N SER A 129 5.76 -6.16 2.66
CA SER A 129 6.42 -5.03 3.33
C SER A 129 5.91 -4.78 4.76
N SER A 130 4.61 -4.99 5.01
CA SER A 130 4.03 -4.87 6.35
C SER A 130 4.48 -5.99 7.28
N ALA A 131 4.64 -7.21 6.77
CA ALA A 131 5.21 -8.32 7.53
C ALA A 131 6.69 -8.08 7.87
N ASP A 132 7.45 -7.51 6.94
CA ASP A 132 8.85 -7.15 7.16
C ASP A 132 8.99 -6.01 8.18
N LEU A 133 8.12 -4.99 8.12
CA LEU A 133 8.06 -3.94 9.15
C LEU A 133 7.77 -4.50 10.54
N LYS A 134 6.83 -5.45 10.67
CA LYS A 134 6.54 -6.12 11.95
C LYS A 134 7.77 -6.82 12.53
N LYS A 135 8.58 -7.45 11.68
CA LYS A 135 9.83 -8.10 12.09
C LYS A 135 10.90 -7.07 12.47
N ALA A 136 11.02 -5.99 11.69
CA ALA A 136 12.05 -4.98 11.87
C ALA A 136 11.78 -4.04 13.06
N LEU A 137 10.50 -3.81 13.40
CA LEU A 137 10.05 -2.91 14.47
C LEU A 137 9.21 -3.66 15.52
N PRO A 138 9.77 -4.66 16.22
CA PRO A 138 9.00 -5.51 17.13
C PRO A 138 8.47 -4.79 18.37
N LYS A 139 8.99 -3.60 18.67
CA LYS A 139 8.58 -2.74 19.79
C LYS A 139 7.56 -1.67 19.39
N ALA A 140 7.21 -1.58 18.10
CA ALA A 140 6.21 -0.66 17.59
C ALA A 140 4.90 -1.40 17.31
N LYS A 141 3.77 -0.70 17.38
CA LYS A 141 2.47 -1.24 17.00
C LYS A 141 2.26 -1.03 15.50
N ILE A 142 2.46 -2.07 14.69
CA ILE A 142 2.21 -2.00 13.24
C ILE A 142 0.72 -2.27 12.97
N GLU A 143 0.02 -1.23 12.53
CA GLU A 143 -1.41 -1.25 12.21
C GLU A 143 -1.69 -1.66 10.77
N LYS A 144 -2.98 -1.81 10.44
CA LYS A 144 -3.42 -1.95 9.05
C LYS A 144 -2.94 -0.75 8.24
N GLY A 145 -2.25 -1.02 7.14
CA GLY A 145 -1.77 0.01 6.23
C GLY A 145 -2.63 0.22 4.99
N TYR A 146 -2.15 1.13 4.12
CA TYR A 146 -2.79 1.48 2.86
C TYR A 146 -1.85 1.27 1.67
N GLY A 147 -2.23 0.42 0.73
CA GLY A 147 -1.48 0.21 -0.51
C GLY A 147 -2.24 0.73 -1.72
N ILE A 148 -1.56 1.43 -2.63
CA ILE A 148 -2.15 1.84 -3.90
C ILE A 148 -1.22 1.58 -5.08
N ARG A 149 -1.77 1.07 -6.17
CA ARG A 149 -1.03 0.93 -7.42
C ARG A 149 -0.68 2.30 -8.00
N THR A 150 0.52 2.44 -8.57
CA THR A 150 0.93 3.69 -9.23
C THR A 150 -0.07 4.11 -10.32
N ALA A 151 -0.59 3.16 -11.09
CA ALA A 151 -1.61 3.40 -12.12
C ALA A 151 -2.95 3.92 -11.56
N ARG A 152 -3.19 3.78 -10.25
CA ARG A 152 -4.43 4.19 -9.57
C ARG A 152 -4.26 5.44 -8.71
N VAL A 153 -3.08 6.08 -8.66
CA VAL A 153 -2.79 7.17 -7.70
C VAL A 153 -3.81 8.32 -7.75
N ALA A 154 -4.45 8.56 -8.90
CA ALA A 154 -5.53 9.53 -9.05
C ALA A 154 -6.77 9.24 -8.17
N LYS A 155 -6.96 7.99 -7.71
CA LYS A 155 -8.04 7.57 -6.81
C LYS A 155 -7.67 7.71 -5.33
N ALA A 156 -6.41 8.06 -5.01
CA ALA A 156 -5.88 8.06 -3.64
C ALA A 156 -6.73 8.89 -2.68
N ALA A 157 -7.19 10.08 -3.07
CA ALA A 157 -7.98 10.95 -2.20
C ALA A 157 -9.26 10.28 -1.68
N LYS A 158 -10.00 9.60 -2.56
CA LYS A 158 -11.24 8.89 -2.23
C LYS A 158 -10.97 7.64 -1.39
N GLU A 159 -9.99 6.83 -1.81
CA GLU A 159 -9.64 5.59 -1.11
C GLU A 159 -9.07 5.86 0.30
N LEU A 160 -8.19 6.87 0.42
CA LEU A 160 -7.66 7.32 1.71
C LEU A 160 -8.75 7.88 2.62
N ASN A 161 -9.72 8.62 2.08
CA ASN A 161 -10.81 9.15 2.90
C ASN A 161 -11.56 8.02 3.62
N ARG A 162 -11.92 6.97 2.88
CA ARG A 162 -12.51 5.76 3.45
C ARG A 162 -11.58 5.09 4.45
N PHE A 163 -10.32 4.81 4.06
CA PHE A 163 -9.34 4.14 4.92
C PHE A 163 -9.15 4.88 6.26
N LEU A 164 -8.96 6.20 6.21
CA LEU A 164 -8.72 7.00 7.41
C LEU A 164 -9.94 7.05 8.34
N ILE A 165 -11.16 7.05 7.79
CA ILE A 165 -12.40 7.00 8.60
C ILE A 165 -12.58 5.62 9.22
N GLU A 166 -12.46 4.55 8.44
CA GLU A 166 -12.66 3.17 8.91
C GLU A 166 -11.67 2.76 10.01
N ASN A 167 -10.46 3.32 9.98
CA ASN A 167 -9.39 3.00 10.92
C ASN A 167 -9.20 4.07 12.02
N GLY A 168 -10.14 5.02 12.14
CA GLY A 168 -10.18 5.97 13.25
C GLY A 168 -9.21 7.15 13.19
N TYR A 169 -8.52 7.35 12.07
CA TYR A 169 -7.57 8.45 11.89
C TYR A 169 -8.22 9.76 11.46
N LYS A 170 -9.45 9.70 10.95
CA LYS A 170 -10.26 10.84 10.50
C LYS A 170 -11.70 10.69 10.96
N LYS A 171 -12.29 11.76 11.50
CA LYS A 171 -13.72 11.78 11.82
C LYS A 171 -14.55 11.74 10.54
N GLY A 172 -15.62 10.96 10.56
CA GLY A 172 -16.52 10.87 9.43
C GLY A 172 -17.40 9.62 9.51
N SER A 173 -18.18 9.45 8.45
CA SER A 173 -19.00 8.27 8.24
C SER A 173 -18.82 7.79 6.82
N VAL A 174 -18.66 6.49 6.66
CA VAL A 174 -18.66 5.83 5.35
C VAL A 174 -19.60 4.64 5.40
N GLU A 175 -20.25 4.38 4.27
CA GLU A 175 -21.09 3.20 4.14
C GLU A 175 -20.25 1.93 4.33
N LYS A 176 -20.72 1.04 5.20
CA LYS A 176 -20.08 -0.27 5.36
C LYS A 176 -20.13 -1.00 4.02
N LEU A 177 -18.97 -1.47 3.55
CA LEU A 177 -18.91 -2.32 2.37
C LEU A 177 -19.56 -3.66 2.70
N ALA A 178 -20.38 -4.17 1.78
CA ALA A 178 -20.93 -5.51 1.90
C ALA A 178 -19.78 -6.54 1.92
N ASP A 179 -20.01 -7.66 2.61
CA ASP A 179 -19.11 -8.79 2.52
C ASP A 179 -19.10 -9.33 1.09
N TYR A 180 -17.97 -9.89 0.67
CA TYR A 180 -17.91 -10.58 -0.61
C TYR A 180 -18.82 -11.80 -0.57
N SER A 181 -19.54 -12.04 -1.67
CA SER A 181 -20.31 -13.27 -1.88
C SER A 181 -19.41 -14.50 -1.77
N GLU A 182 -20.05 -15.66 -1.58
CA GLU A 182 -19.40 -16.95 -1.74
C GLU A 182 -18.63 -17.04 -3.06
N GLN A 183 -17.51 -17.75 -3.03
CA GLN A 183 -16.68 -18.01 -4.19
C GLN A 183 -17.40 -18.99 -5.12
N LYS A 184 -17.57 -18.60 -6.39
CA LYS A 184 -18.16 -19.44 -7.43
C LYS A 184 -17.22 -19.58 -8.61
N PRO A 185 -17.27 -20.66 -9.40
CA PRO A 185 -16.47 -20.80 -10.62
C PRO A 185 -16.64 -19.58 -11.52
N VAL A 186 -15.54 -19.09 -12.09
CA VAL A 186 -15.59 -17.93 -12.99
C VAL A 186 -16.31 -18.26 -14.29
N THR A 187 -17.13 -17.32 -14.75
CA THR A 187 -17.76 -17.33 -16.08
C THR A 187 -16.80 -16.76 -17.14
N ALA A 188 -17.11 -16.98 -18.42
CA ALA A 188 -16.34 -16.40 -19.53
C ALA A 188 -16.27 -14.87 -19.46
N ALA A 189 -17.36 -14.20 -19.07
CA ALA A 189 -17.41 -12.74 -18.94
C ALA A 189 -16.51 -12.23 -17.80
N GLU A 190 -16.48 -12.94 -16.66
CA GLU A 190 -15.62 -12.56 -15.53
C GLU A 190 -14.15 -12.83 -15.81
N LYS A 191 -13.84 -13.87 -16.58
CA LYS A 191 -12.49 -14.11 -17.07
C LYS A 191 -12.03 -13.00 -18.00
N ALA A 192 -12.86 -12.59 -18.97
CA ALA A 192 -12.54 -11.47 -19.86
C ALA A 192 -12.35 -10.15 -19.09
N LEU A 193 -13.20 -9.89 -18.09
CA LEU A 193 -13.07 -8.74 -17.19
C LEU A 193 -11.75 -8.78 -16.41
N PHE A 194 -11.38 -9.94 -15.87
CA PHE A 194 -10.12 -10.14 -15.16
C PHE A 194 -8.92 -9.87 -16.09
N ASP A 195 -8.94 -10.44 -17.30
CA ASP A 195 -7.87 -10.28 -18.29
C ASP A 195 -7.72 -8.81 -18.71
N GLU A 196 -8.83 -8.09 -18.94
CA GLU A 196 -8.81 -6.64 -19.22
C GLU A 196 -8.20 -5.85 -18.05
N ALA A 197 -8.68 -6.09 -16.83
CA ALA A 197 -8.23 -5.37 -15.63
C ALA A 197 -6.74 -5.57 -15.34
N CYS A 198 -6.23 -6.76 -15.66
CA CYS A 198 -4.86 -7.18 -15.39
C CYS A 198 -3.90 -6.92 -16.56
N SER A 199 -4.40 -6.51 -17.73
CA SER A 199 -3.62 -6.38 -18.98
C SER A 199 -2.39 -5.47 -18.88
N SER A 200 -2.44 -4.44 -18.02
CA SER A 200 -1.33 -3.50 -17.79
C SER A 200 -0.30 -3.99 -16.77
N TYR A 201 -0.54 -5.14 -16.14
CA TYR A 201 0.32 -5.66 -15.09
C TYR A 201 1.45 -6.52 -15.68
N GLN A 202 2.70 -6.15 -15.37
CA GLN A 202 3.88 -6.70 -16.04
C GLN A 202 4.23 -8.15 -15.64
N PHE A 203 3.60 -8.68 -14.60
CA PHE A 203 3.90 -10.03 -14.10
C PHE A 203 2.70 -10.96 -14.31
N PRO A 204 2.91 -12.22 -14.74
CA PRO A 204 1.82 -13.17 -14.85
C PRO A 204 1.09 -13.34 -13.51
N LEU A 205 -0.21 -13.11 -13.51
CA LEU A 205 -1.05 -13.24 -12.32
C LEU A 205 -1.66 -14.63 -12.17
N GLY A 206 -1.67 -15.43 -13.25
CA GLY A 206 -2.25 -16.77 -13.27
C GLY A 206 -3.63 -16.82 -13.93
N THR A 207 -4.35 -17.91 -13.73
CA THR A 207 -5.70 -18.12 -14.26
C THR A 207 -6.74 -18.03 -13.14
N PRO A 208 -7.76 -17.16 -13.26
CA PRO A 208 -8.80 -17.06 -12.23
C PRO A 208 -9.66 -18.32 -12.25
N GLU A 209 -9.92 -18.89 -11.07
CA GLU A 209 -10.72 -20.11 -10.91
C GLU A 209 -12.09 -19.81 -10.31
N THR A 210 -12.11 -19.02 -9.23
CA THR A 210 -13.35 -18.62 -8.57
C THR A 210 -13.40 -17.13 -8.35
N VAL A 211 -14.61 -16.59 -8.21
CA VAL A 211 -14.83 -15.19 -7.89
C VAL A 211 -15.95 -15.04 -6.86
N GLY A 212 -15.73 -14.13 -5.92
CA GLY A 212 -16.76 -13.56 -5.06
C GLY A 212 -16.90 -12.08 -5.36
N LYS A 213 -18.08 -11.52 -5.15
CA LYS A 213 -18.38 -10.12 -5.52
C LYS A 213 -19.01 -9.37 -4.37
N ARG A 214 -18.84 -8.06 -4.35
CA ARG A 214 -19.65 -7.16 -3.52
C ARG A 214 -20.06 -5.93 -4.32
N ALA A 215 -21.27 -5.45 -4.10
CA ALA A 215 -21.68 -4.16 -4.60
C ALA A 215 -21.04 -3.04 -3.75
N THR A 216 -20.67 -1.95 -4.40
CA THR A 216 -20.27 -0.70 -3.76
C THR A 216 -21.21 0.41 -4.20
N ALA A 217 -21.20 1.56 -3.53
CA ALA A 217 -22.01 2.72 -3.95
C ALA A 217 -21.76 3.10 -5.42
N ASP A 218 -20.51 2.93 -5.85
CA ASP A 218 -20.02 3.41 -7.15
C ASP A 218 -19.73 2.28 -8.14
N GLY A 219 -20.05 1.02 -7.83
CA GLY A 219 -19.62 -0.08 -8.70
C GLY A 219 -19.72 -1.48 -8.11
N THR A 220 -18.82 -2.34 -8.56
CA THR A 220 -18.69 -3.72 -8.08
C THR A 220 -17.22 -4.05 -7.84
N ASP A 221 -16.92 -4.61 -6.67
CA ASP A 221 -15.62 -5.20 -6.40
C ASP A 221 -15.68 -6.71 -6.59
N TYR A 222 -14.61 -7.26 -7.13
CA TYR A 222 -14.40 -8.67 -7.40
C TYR A 222 -13.20 -9.17 -6.59
N LYS A 223 -13.35 -10.34 -5.98
CA LYS A 223 -12.31 -11.07 -5.27
C LYS A 223 -12.12 -12.41 -5.97
N PHE A 224 -11.11 -12.47 -6.83
CA PHE A 224 -10.75 -13.66 -7.59
C PHE A 224 -9.78 -14.53 -6.80
N SER A 225 -10.04 -15.83 -6.76
CA SER A 225 -9.02 -16.84 -6.43
C SER A 225 -8.33 -17.25 -7.72
N VAL A 226 -7.01 -17.15 -7.76
CA VAL A 226 -6.22 -17.29 -8.99
C VAL A 226 -5.11 -18.30 -8.76
N LYS A 227 -5.09 -19.34 -9.60
CA LYS A 227 -3.97 -20.29 -9.63
C LYS A 227 -2.85 -19.74 -10.49
N SER A 228 -1.66 -19.74 -9.92
CA SER A 228 -0.42 -19.40 -10.59
C SER A 228 0.59 -20.53 -10.40
N ARG A 229 1.63 -20.53 -11.22
CA ARG A 229 2.76 -21.45 -11.08
C ARG A 229 4.00 -20.65 -10.75
N GLY A 230 4.66 -21.00 -9.64
CA GLY A 230 5.91 -20.39 -9.22
C GLY A 230 7.07 -20.73 -10.16
N MET A 231 8.18 -20.01 -10.01
CA MET A 231 9.41 -20.30 -10.77
C MET A 231 9.98 -21.70 -10.47
N ASP A 232 9.64 -22.27 -9.31
CA ASP A 232 9.97 -23.64 -8.89
C ASP A 232 9.01 -24.70 -9.46
N GLY A 233 8.07 -24.31 -10.33
CA GLY A 233 7.07 -25.18 -10.94
C GLY A 233 5.89 -25.54 -10.04
N LYS A 234 5.89 -25.12 -8.77
CA LYS A 234 4.81 -25.42 -7.83
C LYS A 234 3.60 -24.53 -8.05
N GLU A 235 2.42 -25.09 -7.79
CA GLU A 235 1.19 -24.31 -7.81
C GLU A 235 1.12 -23.42 -6.57
N ALA A 236 0.68 -22.18 -6.79
CA ALA A 236 0.39 -21.21 -5.75
C ALA A 236 -1.00 -20.60 -6.02
N THR A 237 -1.75 -20.35 -4.95
CA THR A 237 -3.01 -19.63 -5.04
C THR A 237 -2.80 -18.20 -4.56
N SER A 238 -3.34 -17.24 -5.28
CA SER A 238 -3.34 -15.83 -4.90
C SER A 238 -4.74 -15.27 -4.97
N THR A 239 -5.04 -14.30 -4.12
CA THR A 239 -6.26 -13.52 -4.21
C THR A 239 -5.99 -12.25 -5.00
N ILE A 240 -6.81 -11.98 -6.01
CA ILE A 240 -6.70 -10.79 -6.85
C ILE A 240 -7.97 -9.98 -6.74
N TYR A 241 -7.80 -8.70 -6.42
CA TYR A 241 -8.89 -7.75 -6.29
C TYR A 241 -8.97 -6.90 -7.55
N VAL A 242 -10.19 -6.80 -8.08
CA VAL A 242 -10.54 -5.95 -9.23
C VAL A 242 -11.74 -5.13 -8.83
N THR A 243 -11.78 -3.86 -9.25
CA THR A 243 -12.95 -3.01 -9.09
C THR A 243 -13.44 -2.53 -10.45
N VAL A 244 -14.75 -2.36 -10.57
CA VAL A 244 -15.40 -1.77 -11.74
C VAL A 244 -16.30 -0.65 -11.23
N GLU A 245 -15.86 0.59 -11.37
CA GLU A 245 -16.71 1.75 -11.10
C GLU A 245 -17.75 1.92 -12.22
N LYS A 246 -18.92 2.50 -11.91
CA LYS A 246 -20.00 2.75 -12.86
C LYS A 246 -19.49 3.60 -14.03
N GLY A 247 -19.60 3.06 -15.24
CA GLY A 247 -19.14 3.73 -16.46
C GLY A 247 -17.61 3.74 -16.65
N ALA A 248 -16.86 3.03 -15.79
CA ALA A 248 -15.41 2.89 -15.91
C ALA A 248 -15.02 1.48 -16.36
N LYS A 249 -13.77 1.33 -16.80
CA LYS A 249 -13.17 0.03 -17.09
C LYS A 249 -12.84 -0.71 -15.80
N ALA A 250 -12.66 -2.02 -15.91
CA ALA A 250 -12.19 -2.84 -14.81
C ALA A 250 -10.74 -2.50 -14.47
N GLU A 251 -10.42 -2.42 -13.19
CA GLU A 251 -9.10 -2.03 -12.71
C GLU A 251 -8.59 -3.02 -11.66
N PHE A 252 -7.42 -3.61 -11.89
CA PHE A 252 -6.71 -4.38 -10.88
C PHE A 252 -6.25 -3.46 -9.73
N THR A 253 -6.60 -3.81 -8.48
CA THR A 253 -6.29 -3.02 -7.29
C THR A 253 -5.15 -3.61 -6.46
N GLU A 254 -5.25 -4.90 -6.13
CA GLU A 254 -4.36 -5.55 -5.17
C GLU A 254 -4.21 -7.05 -5.48
N VAL A 255 -2.99 -7.56 -5.28
CA VAL A 255 -2.71 -9.00 -5.23
C VAL A 255 -2.26 -9.36 -3.82
N VAL A 256 -2.84 -10.45 -3.29
CA VAL A 256 -2.48 -11.06 -2.02
C VAL A 256 -1.99 -12.47 -2.32
N ARG A 257 -0.72 -12.74 -2.00
CA ARG A 257 -0.06 -14.03 -2.22
C ARG A 257 0.12 -14.76 -0.91
#